data_AF-A0A3D1DME6-F1
#
_entry.id   AF-A0A3D1DME6-F1
#
_cell.length_a   1.000
_cell.length_b   1.000
_cell.length_c   1.000
_cell.angle_alpha   90.00
_cell.angle_beta   90.00
_cell.angle_gamma   90.00
#
_symmetry.space_group_name_H-M   'P 1'
#
loop_
_entity.id
_entity.type
_entity.pdbx_description
1 polymer ?
#
loop_
_entity_poly.entity_id
_entity_poly.type
_entity_poly.pdbx_seq_one_letter_code
_entity_poly.pdbx_strand_id
1 'polypeptide(L)'
;NAVKYIKSCAHPKGGFGYTGPSQGPHTTAAGILSLQLLGHYNDPTVIKALDHMAKVPVKWGKSGGVTYFYYFHYYAIQGNYQAGGKYWNQWHPQVREMFLEKQNEDGSWDVPPGMSEKASVVGRNKVYWTAMASLVLEVYMHYLPAYQR
;
A
#
# COMPACT_ATOMS: atom_id res chain seq x y z
N ASN A 1 17.49 12.67 12.19
CA ASN A 1 17.26 11.20 12.28
C ASN A 1 15.91 10.89 11.63
N ALA A 2 15.89 10.00 10.63
CA ALA A 2 14.72 9.65 9.83
C ALA A 2 13.56 9.08 10.65
N VAL A 3 13.83 8.20 11.62
CA VAL A 3 12.79 7.59 12.47
C VAL A 3 12.01 8.65 13.24
N LYS A 4 12.71 9.64 13.79
CA LYS A 4 12.09 10.75 14.55
C LYS A 4 11.15 11.56 13.66
N TYR A 5 11.54 11.81 12.41
CA TYR A 5 10.70 12.53 11.45
C TYR A 5 9.45 11.73 11.08
N ILE A 6 9.59 10.45 10.72
CA ILE A 6 8.45 9.60 10.38
C ILE A 6 7.46 9.51 11.54
N LYS A 7 7.96 9.35 12.78
CA LYS A 7 7.12 9.35 13.98
C LYS A 7 6.43 10.70 14.23
N SER A 8 7.06 11.83 13.87
CA SER A 8 6.40 13.14 13.95
C SER A 8 5.23 13.30 12.97
N CYS A 9 5.18 12.48 11.91
CA CYS A 9 4.06 12.43 10.98
C CYS A 9 2.94 11.47 11.41
N ALA A 10 3.14 10.69 12.48
CA ALA A 10 2.16 9.71 12.95
C ALA A 10 1.02 10.38 13.72
N HIS A 11 -0.21 10.02 13.38
CA HIS A 11 -1.38 10.47 14.12
C HIS A 11 -1.64 9.59 15.36
N PRO A 12 -2.03 10.15 16.52
CA PRO A 12 -2.20 9.39 17.77
C PRO A 12 -3.18 8.21 17.68
N LYS A 13 -4.18 8.31 16.78
CA LYS A 13 -5.20 7.27 16.51
C LYS A 13 -4.83 6.31 15.35
N GLY A 14 -3.57 6.31 14.93
CA GLY A 14 -3.08 5.55 13.78
C GLY A 14 -3.16 6.34 12.48
N GLY A 15 -2.28 6.01 11.55
CA GLY A 15 -2.11 6.73 10.28
C GLY A 15 -0.93 7.69 10.28
N PHE A 16 -0.56 8.14 9.09
CA PHE A 16 0.52 9.11 8.89
C PHE A 16 0.08 10.24 7.95
N GLY A 17 0.65 11.43 8.12
CA GLY A 17 0.55 12.53 7.16
C GLY A 17 1.84 12.78 6.39
N TYR A 18 1.81 13.80 5.52
CA TYR A 18 2.92 14.10 4.61
C TYR A 18 4.05 14.88 5.30
N THR A 19 3.71 15.95 6.02
CA THR A 19 4.68 16.81 6.75
C THR A 19 4.26 17.06 8.22
N GLY A 20 3.37 16.22 8.75
CA GLY A 20 2.86 16.28 10.13
C GLY A 20 1.80 15.20 10.39
N PRO A 21 1.24 15.12 11.61
CA PRO A 21 0.24 14.10 11.97
C PRO A 21 -1.02 14.17 11.11
N SER A 22 -1.36 13.07 10.43
CA SER A 22 -2.62 12.91 9.70
C SER A 22 -2.96 11.43 9.50
N GLN A 23 -4.07 11.14 8.84
CA GLN A 23 -4.60 9.80 8.64
C GLN A 23 -4.85 9.51 7.14
N GLY A 24 -4.04 10.08 6.25
CA GLY A 24 -4.16 9.82 4.81
C GLY A 24 -3.76 8.39 4.46
N PRO A 25 -4.50 7.65 3.61
CA PRO A 25 -4.24 6.23 3.37
C PRO A 25 -2.88 5.98 2.70
N HIS A 26 -2.47 6.84 1.75
CA HIS A 26 -1.21 6.73 1.02
C HIS A 26 0.00 6.91 1.94
N THR A 27 0.02 8.01 2.68
CA THR A 27 1.08 8.31 3.64
C THR A 27 1.08 7.31 4.78
N THR A 28 -0.09 6.79 5.17
CA THR A 28 -0.18 5.72 6.16
C THR A 28 0.54 4.45 5.71
N ALA A 29 0.24 3.97 4.50
CA ALA A 29 0.90 2.78 3.94
C ALA A 29 2.42 2.99 3.83
N ALA A 30 2.86 4.16 3.34
CA ALA A 30 4.27 4.49 3.23
C ALA A 30 4.98 4.60 4.60
N GLY A 31 4.33 5.19 5.61
CA GLY A 31 4.87 5.35 6.97
C GLY A 31 5.03 4.02 7.70
N ILE A 32 4.06 3.11 7.53
CA ILE A 32 4.12 1.72 8.04
C ILE A 32 5.36 1.03 7.48
N LEU A 33 5.48 0.98 6.15
CA LEU A 33 6.60 0.29 5.49
C LEU A 33 7.94 0.93 5.86
N SER A 34 8.01 2.26 5.89
CA SER A 34 9.25 2.98 6.23
C SER A 34 9.76 2.62 7.62
N LEU A 35 8.90 2.57 8.64
CA LEU A 35 9.32 2.16 9.99
C LEU A 35 9.71 0.69 10.04
N GLN A 36 8.99 -0.19 9.36
CA GLN A 36 9.34 -1.61 9.27
C GLN A 36 10.72 -1.81 8.64
N LEU A 37 10.99 -1.16 7.51
CA LEU A 37 12.31 -1.21 6.83
C LEU A 37 13.45 -0.63 7.68
N LEU A 38 13.14 0.28 8.62
CA LEU A 38 14.10 0.81 9.60
C LEU A 38 14.22 -0.08 10.85
N GLY A 39 13.68 -1.29 10.84
CA GLY A 39 13.78 -2.27 11.93
C GLY A 39 12.73 -2.11 13.04
N HIS A 40 11.75 -1.21 12.88
CA HIS A 40 10.75 -0.89 13.89
C HIS A 40 9.43 -1.68 13.70
N TYR A 41 9.53 -2.97 13.41
CA TYR A 41 8.37 -3.83 13.09
C TYR A 41 7.29 -3.86 14.18
N ASN A 42 7.70 -3.95 15.45
CA ASN A 42 6.81 -4.06 16.61
C ASN A 42 6.50 -2.71 17.28
N ASP A 43 6.83 -1.59 16.63
CA ASP A 43 6.56 -0.27 17.20
C ASP A 43 5.04 -0.05 17.34
N PRO A 44 4.56 0.45 18.50
CA PRO A 44 3.13 0.72 18.70
C PRO A 44 2.53 1.65 17.65
N THR A 45 3.34 2.52 17.04
CA THR A 45 2.94 3.41 15.95
C THR A 45 2.58 2.62 14.69
N VAL A 46 3.39 1.62 14.35
CA VAL A 46 3.17 0.72 13.21
C VAL A 46 1.89 -0.09 13.43
N ILE A 47 1.72 -0.68 14.61
CA ILE A 47 0.53 -1.48 14.95
C ILE A 47 -0.75 -0.64 14.83
N LYS A 48 -0.78 0.56 15.43
CA LYS A 48 -1.93 1.48 15.32
C LYS A 48 -2.22 1.89 13.87
N ALA A 49 -1.17 2.12 13.08
CA ALA A 49 -1.33 2.49 11.68
C ALA A 49 -1.84 1.31 10.83
N LEU A 50 -1.37 0.08 11.08
CA LEU A 50 -1.88 -1.14 10.45
C LEU A 50 -3.36 -1.35 10.80
N ASP A 51 -3.74 -1.22 12.07
CA ASP A 51 -5.14 -1.33 12.51
C ASP A 51 -6.04 -0.23 11.90
N HIS A 52 -5.49 0.96 11.67
CA HIS A 52 -6.19 2.03 10.95
C HIS A 52 -6.35 1.70 9.47
N MET A 53 -5.27 1.29 8.80
CA MET A 53 -5.24 0.94 7.37
C MET A 53 -6.14 -0.26 7.05
N ALA A 54 -6.27 -1.23 7.95
CA ALA A 54 -7.16 -2.38 7.79
C ALA A 54 -8.64 -2.02 7.59
N LYS A 55 -9.04 -0.77 7.90
CA LYS A 55 -10.39 -0.24 7.70
C LYS A 55 -10.61 0.33 6.29
N VAL A 56 -9.53 0.53 5.52
CA VAL A 56 -9.62 1.00 4.13
C VAL A 56 -10.20 -0.14 3.29
N PRO A 57 -11.32 0.06 2.58
CA PRO A 57 -11.90 -1.00 1.76
C PRO A 57 -10.99 -1.38 0.60
N VAL A 58 -10.81 -2.69 0.36
CA VAL A 58 -10.16 -3.20 -0.85
C VAL A 58 -11.21 -3.25 -1.96
N LYS A 59 -11.24 -2.25 -2.83
CA LYS A 59 -12.21 -2.13 -3.93
C LYS A 59 -11.59 -1.49 -5.16
N TRP A 60 -11.99 -1.97 -6.33
CA TRP A 60 -11.61 -1.37 -7.62
C TRP A 60 -12.33 -0.03 -7.84
N GLY A 61 -11.75 1.08 -7.38
CA GLY A 61 -12.31 2.42 -7.52
C GLY A 61 -12.13 3.28 -6.28
N LYS A 62 -12.79 4.44 -6.25
CA LYS A 62 -12.70 5.36 -5.10
C LYS A 62 -13.33 4.75 -3.86
N SER A 63 -12.50 4.49 -2.85
CA SER A 63 -12.96 4.11 -1.52
C SER A 63 -11.91 4.46 -0.47
N GLY A 64 -12.32 4.67 0.79
CA GLY A 64 -11.40 4.90 1.92
C GLY A 64 -10.43 6.08 1.75
N GLY A 65 -10.76 7.07 0.91
CA GLY A 65 -9.87 8.21 0.63
C GLY A 65 -8.70 7.89 -0.32
N VAL A 66 -8.66 6.71 -0.94
CA VAL A 66 -7.61 6.33 -1.90
C VAL A 66 -7.84 7.03 -3.24
N THR A 67 -6.83 7.82 -3.66
CA THR A 67 -6.83 8.58 -4.92
C THR A 67 -5.72 8.14 -5.88
N TYR A 68 -4.57 7.70 -5.35
CA TYR A 68 -3.53 6.97 -6.09
C TYR A 68 -3.62 5.49 -5.72
N PHE A 69 -4.29 4.70 -6.55
CA PHE A 69 -4.65 3.30 -6.30
C PHE A 69 -3.45 2.36 -6.28
N TYR A 70 -2.65 2.37 -7.35
CA TYR A 70 -1.51 1.49 -7.51
C TYR A 70 -0.42 1.84 -6.50
N TYR A 71 -0.12 3.13 -6.37
CA TYR A 71 0.76 3.63 -5.32
C TYR A 71 0.34 3.14 -3.92
N PHE A 72 -0.93 3.32 -3.56
CA PHE A 72 -1.43 2.86 -2.26
C PHE A 72 -1.28 1.35 -2.09
N HIS A 73 -1.79 0.55 -3.02
CA HIS A 73 -1.76 -0.92 -2.90
C HIS A 73 -0.34 -1.47 -2.87
N TYR A 74 0.59 -0.87 -3.62
CA TYR A 74 2.01 -1.24 -3.59
C TYR A 74 2.63 -1.07 -2.20
N TYR A 75 2.45 0.07 -1.54
CA TYR A 75 2.96 0.25 -0.17
C TYR A 75 2.18 -0.58 0.84
N ALA A 76 0.85 -0.65 0.71
CA ALA A 76 -0.01 -1.32 1.66
C ALA A 76 0.24 -2.84 1.68
N ILE A 77 0.42 -3.47 0.52
CA ILE A 77 0.65 -4.91 0.45
C ILE A 77 2.01 -5.28 1.08
N GLN A 78 3.05 -4.48 0.85
CA GLN A 78 4.36 -4.65 1.49
C GLN A 78 4.28 -4.45 3.00
N GLY A 79 3.58 -3.41 3.47
CA GLY A 79 3.41 -3.16 4.90
C GLY A 79 2.68 -4.29 5.63
N ASN A 80 1.61 -4.82 5.02
CA ASN A 80 0.89 -5.99 5.52
C ASN A 80 1.76 -7.26 5.47
N TYR A 81 2.54 -7.43 4.40
CA TYR A 81 3.46 -8.57 4.24
C TYR A 81 4.49 -8.60 5.37
N GLN A 82 5.17 -7.48 5.59
CA GLN A 82 6.16 -7.33 6.66
C GLN A 82 5.56 -7.50 8.06
N ALA A 83 4.29 -7.11 8.25
CA ALA A 83 3.58 -7.33 9.50
C ALA A 83 3.20 -8.80 9.71
N GLY A 84 2.95 -9.54 8.63
CA GLY A 84 2.53 -10.94 8.65
C GLY A 84 1.21 -11.16 9.41
N GLY A 85 1.00 -12.41 9.84
CA GLY A 85 -0.10 -12.79 10.73
C GLY A 85 -1.48 -12.33 10.26
N LYS A 86 -2.26 -11.74 11.17
CA LYS A 86 -3.63 -11.28 10.88
C LYS A 86 -3.68 -10.23 9.76
N TYR A 87 -2.69 -9.36 9.67
CA TYR A 87 -2.67 -8.25 8.70
C TYR A 87 -2.52 -8.80 7.28
N TRP A 88 -1.52 -9.67 7.08
CA TRP A 88 -1.33 -10.37 5.82
C TRP A 88 -2.54 -11.24 5.45
N ASN A 89 -2.99 -12.09 6.36
CA ASN A 89 -4.04 -13.07 6.08
C ASN A 89 -5.40 -12.43 5.77
N GLN A 90 -5.68 -11.24 6.30
CA GLN A 90 -6.90 -10.50 5.97
C GLN A 90 -6.77 -9.74 4.66
N TRP A 91 -5.63 -9.08 4.43
CA TRP A 91 -5.50 -8.13 3.33
C TRP A 91 -5.13 -8.78 1.99
N HIS A 92 -4.17 -9.71 2.01
CA HIS A 92 -3.60 -10.28 0.78
C HIS A 92 -4.63 -10.99 -0.11
N PRO A 93 -5.50 -11.89 0.40
CA PRO A 93 -6.46 -12.58 -0.45
C PRO A 93 -7.40 -11.60 -1.18
N GLN A 94 -7.91 -10.59 -0.46
CA GLN A 94 -8.80 -9.58 -1.05
C GLN A 94 -8.11 -8.76 -2.15
N VAL A 95 -6.86 -8.35 -1.93
CA VAL A 95 -6.10 -7.60 -2.93
C VAL A 95 -5.80 -8.49 -4.13
N ARG A 96 -5.31 -9.71 -3.91
CA ARG A 96 -4.99 -10.66 -4.97
C ARG A 96 -6.19 -10.92 -5.87
N GLU A 97 -7.34 -11.31 -5.30
CA GLU A 97 -8.53 -11.60 -6.11
C GLU A 97 -9.01 -10.36 -6.87
N MET A 98 -9.03 -9.19 -6.22
CA MET A 98 -9.40 -7.94 -6.89
C MET A 98 -8.50 -7.64 -8.10
N PHE A 99 -7.19 -7.85 -7.99
CA PHE A 99 -6.28 -7.65 -9.13
C PHE A 99 -6.50 -8.71 -10.21
N LEU A 100 -6.63 -9.98 -9.87
CA LEU A 100 -6.85 -11.04 -10.86
C LEU A 100 -8.18 -10.88 -11.62
N GLU A 101 -9.26 -10.51 -10.94
CA GLU A 101 -10.56 -10.20 -11.54
C GLU A 101 -10.54 -9.00 -12.50
N LYS A 102 -9.51 -8.15 -12.41
CA LYS A 102 -9.36 -6.93 -13.18
C LYS A 102 -8.21 -6.99 -14.18
N GLN A 103 -7.55 -8.14 -14.30
CA GLN A 103 -6.57 -8.38 -15.34
C GLN A 103 -7.29 -8.51 -16.69
N ASN A 104 -6.78 -7.81 -17.70
CA ASN A 104 -7.25 -7.95 -19.07
C ASN A 104 -6.77 -9.27 -19.67
N GLU A 105 -7.40 -9.71 -20.77
CA GLU A 105 -7.00 -10.94 -21.49
C GLU A 105 -5.55 -10.90 -21.99
N ASP A 106 -5.02 -9.71 -22.30
CA ASP A 106 -3.62 -9.49 -22.71
C ASP A 106 -2.63 -9.44 -21.53
N GLY A 107 -3.12 -9.68 -20.31
CA GLY A 107 -2.34 -9.65 -19.08
C GLY A 107 -2.10 -8.25 -18.50
N SER A 108 -2.55 -7.18 -19.16
CA SER A 108 -2.40 -5.80 -18.68
C SER A 108 -3.43 -5.45 -17.62
N TRP A 109 -3.21 -4.33 -16.92
CA TRP A 109 -4.20 -3.70 -16.06
C TRP A 109 -4.52 -2.27 -16.48
N ASP A 110 -5.74 -1.84 -16.17
CA ASP A 110 -6.22 -0.47 -16.36
C ASP A 110 -6.24 0.32 -15.06
N VAL A 111 -6.43 1.64 -15.15
CA VAL A 111 -6.68 2.45 -13.95
C VAL A 111 -8.14 2.36 -13.51
N PRO A 112 -8.44 2.16 -12.21
CA PRO A 112 -9.81 2.26 -11.72
C PRO A 112 -10.40 3.66 -11.98
N PRO A 113 -11.73 3.77 -12.19
CA PRO A 113 -12.37 5.05 -12.43
C PRO A 113 -12.10 6.07 -11.31
N GLY A 114 -11.78 7.31 -11.72
CA GLY A 114 -11.62 8.44 -10.80
C GLY A 114 -10.28 8.51 -10.07
N MET A 115 -9.31 7.65 -10.37
CA MET A 115 -7.97 7.74 -9.78
C MET A 115 -7.13 8.87 -10.40
N SER A 116 -6.18 9.36 -9.60
CA SER A 116 -5.20 10.37 -9.99
C SER A 116 -4.12 9.82 -10.94
N GLU A 117 -3.90 8.51 -10.96
CA GLU A 117 -2.91 7.81 -11.81
C GLU A 117 -3.43 7.56 -13.23
N LYS A 118 -4.17 8.53 -13.79
CA LYS A 118 -4.75 8.45 -15.13
C LYS A 118 -3.69 8.47 -16.23
N ALA A 119 -4.05 8.03 -17.43
CA ALA A 119 -3.14 7.91 -18.57
C ALA A 119 -2.39 9.21 -18.93
N SER A 120 -2.97 10.38 -18.64
CA SER A 120 -2.32 11.68 -18.86
C SER A 120 -1.19 11.99 -17.86
N VAL A 121 -1.06 11.19 -16.80
CA VAL A 121 -0.06 11.35 -15.73
C VAL A 121 1.04 10.30 -15.86
N VAL A 122 0.66 9.05 -16.12
CA VAL A 122 1.59 7.89 -16.08
C VAL A 122 1.86 7.24 -17.44
N GLY A 123 1.33 7.81 -18.52
CA GLY A 123 1.45 7.27 -19.87
C GLY A 123 0.23 6.46 -20.30
N ARG A 124 0.01 6.37 -21.62
CA ARG A 124 -1.18 5.73 -22.22
C ARG A 124 -1.03 4.23 -22.48
N ASN A 125 0.18 3.70 -22.39
CA ASN A 125 0.52 2.35 -22.82
C ASN A 125 0.36 1.27 -21.73
N LYS A 126 -0.38 1.54 -20.64
CA LYS A 126 -0.64 0.63 -19.52
C LYS A 126 0.58 0.08 -18.78
N VAL A 127 1.81 0.51 -19.13
CA VAL A 127 3.06 -0.02 -18.57
C VAL A 127 3.13 0.20 -17.06
N TYR A 128 2.83 1.41 -16.59
CA TYR A 128 2.86 1.72 -15.15
C TYR A 128 1.90 0.85 -14.34
N TRP A 129 0.64 0.75 -14.76
CA TRP A 129 -0.38 -0.04 -14.05
C TRP A 129 -0.04 -1.52 -14.03
N THR A 130 0.40 -2.05 -15.17
CA THR A 130 0.75 -3.47 -15.30
C THR A 130 1.97 -3.82 -14.45
N ALA A 131 3.01 -2.98 -14.47
CA ALA A 131 4.19 -3.16 -13.63
C ALA A 131 3.83 -3.11 -12.13
N MET A 132 3.02 -2.14 -11.71
CA MET A 132 2.61 -2.00 -10.32
C MET A 132 1.69 -3.14 -9.85
N ALA A 133 0.75 -3.60 -10.70
CA ALA A 133 -0.08 -4.77 -10.41
C ALA A 133 0.78 -6.02 -10.21
N SER A 134 1.76 -6.24 -11.09
CA SER A 134 2.69 -7.37 -11.00
C SER A 134 3.47 -7.34 -9.68
N LEU A 135 4.06 -6.18 -9.34
CA LEU A 135 4.77 -5.99 -8.06
C LEU A 135 3.88 -6.23 -6.84
N VAL A 136 2.61 -5.83 -6.90
CA VAL A 136 1.64 -6.09 -5.82
C VAL A 136 1.37 -7.59 -5.66
N LEU A 137 1.22 -8.31 -6.77
CA LEU A 137 0.93 -9.74 -6.79
C LEU A 137 2.15 -10.62 -6.46
N GLU A 138 3.36 -10.10 -6.62
CA GLU A 138 4.61 -10.86 -6.45
C GLU A 138 5.30 -10.64 -5.10
N VAL A 139 4.74 -9.82 -4.20
CA VAL A 139 5.40 -9.43 -2.95
C VAL A 139 5.88 -10.62 -2.09
N TYR A 140 5.16 -11.74 -2.10
CA TYR A 140 5.47 -12.95 -1.34
C TYR A 140 6.48 -13.87 -2.04
N MET A 141 6.86 -13.57 -3.28
CA MET A 141 7.82 -14.38 -4.04
C MET A 141 9.28 -14.04 -3.70
N HIS A 142 9.52 -13.13 -2.74
CA HIS A 142 10.83 -12.79 -2.18
C HIS A 142 11.87 -12.28 -3.19
N TYR A 143 11.47 -11.80 -4.37
CA TYR A 143 12.41 -11.37 -5.40
C TYR A 143 13.23 -10.12 -5.04
N LEU A 144 12.79 -9.31 -4.06
CA LEU A 144 13.53 -8.14 -3.59
C LEU A 144 14.16 -8.39 -2.21
N PRO A 145 15.45 -8.03 -1.98
CA PRO A 145 16.11 -8.19 -0.69
C PRO A 145 15.37 -7.53 0.48
N ALA A 146 14.61 -6.47 0.22
CA ALA A 146 13.78 -5.78 1.21
C ALA A 146 12.66 -6.67 1.79
N TYR A 147 12.33 -7.80 1.17
CA TYR A 147 11.32 -8.76 1.64
C TYR A 147 11.90 -9.90 2.47
N GLN A 148 13.22 -9.95 2.63
CA GLN A 148 13.89 -10.92 3.49
C GLN A 148 13.90 -10.37 4.92
N ARG A 149 13.33 -11.14 5.84
CA ARG A 149 13.42 -10.91 7.28
C ARG A 149 14.43 -11.86 7.90
#